data_AF-A0A376UB03-F1
#
_entry.id   AF-A0A376UB03-F1
#
_cell.length_a   1.000
_cell.length_b   1.000
_cell.length_c   1.000
_cell.angle_alpha   90.00
_cell.angle_beta   90.00
_cell.angle_gamma   90.00
#
_symmetry.space_group_name_H-M   'P 1'
#
loop_
_entity.id
_entity.type
_entity.pdbx_description
1 polymer ?
#
loop_
_entity_poly.entity_id
_entity_poly.type
_entity_poly.pdbx_seq_one_letter_code
_entity_poly.pdbx_strand_id
1 'polypeptide(L)'
;MTPILNHYFARINWSGAAAVNIDTLRALHLKHNCTIPFENLDVLLPREIQLDDQSLEEKLVIARRGGYCFEQNGVFERVLRELGFNVRSLLGRVVYQIRQHYRRAPIVCCWWNWKRKNGLLMSVSVGRR
;
A
#
# COMPACT_ATOMS: atom_id res chain seq x y z
N MET A 1 -7.02 7.49 18.39
CA MET A 1 -6.37 6.72 17.30
C MET A 1 -7.42 5.76 16.76
N THR A 2 -7.64 5.73 15.44
CA THR A 2 -8.74 4.93 14.85
C THR A 2 -8.44 3.43 14.90
N PRO A 3 -9.47 2.54 14.85
CA PRO A 3 -9.28 1.09 14.99
C PRO A 3 -8.26 0.51 14.00
N ILE A 4 -8.34 0.91 12.73
CA ILE A 4 -7.40 0.50 11.68
C ILE A 4 -5.95 0.84 12.00
N LEU A 5 -5.67 2.02 12.58
CA LEU A 5 -4.30 2.41 12.94
C LEU A 5 -3.72 1.50 14.02
N ASN A 6 -4.53 1.12 15.02
CA ASN A 6 -4.11 0.21 16.08
C ASN A 6 -3.79 -1.18 15.51
N HIS A 7 -4.69 -1.73 14.69
CA HIS A 7 -4.49 -3.04 14.05
C HIS A 7 -3.28 -3.03 13.12
N TYR A 8 -3.15 -1.98 12.30
CA TYR A 8 -2.05 -1.85 11.36
C TYR A 8 -0.71 -1.71 12.06
N PHE A 9 -0.59 -0.86 13.09
CA PHE A 9 0.64 -0.73 13.87
C PHE A 9 1.02 -2.02 14.58
N ALA A 10 0.04 -2.78 15.09
CA ALA A 10 0.29 -4.13 15.61
C ALA A 10 0.77 -5.09 14.50
N ARG A 11 0.21 -5.02 13.28
CA ARG A 11 0.60 -5.87 12.16
C ARG A 11 2.04 -5.64 11.69
N ILE A 12 2.49 -4.39 11.67
CA ILE A 12 3.82 -4.00 11.19
C ILE A 12 4.86 -3.83 12.32
N ASN A 13 4.50 -4.12 13.58
CA ASN A 13 5.31 -3.91 14.78
C ASN A 13 5.84 -2.47 14.86
N TRP A 14 4.92 -1.51 14.80
CA TRP A 14 5.22 -0.08 14.89
C TRP A 14 5.08 0.43 16.32
N SER A 15 6.15 1.03 16.85
CA SER A 15 6.21 1.66 18.18
C SER A 15 6.61 3.14 18.14
N GLY A 16 6.78 3.71 16.95
CA GLY A 16 7.20 5.10 16.76
C GLY A 16 6.06 6.11 16.86
N ALA A 17 6.40 7.39 16.99
CA ALA A 17 5.43 8.47 16.89
C ALA A 17 4.87 8.56 15.46
N ALA A 18 3.55 8.70 15.32
CA ALA A 18 2.87 8.74 14.03
C ALA A 18 2.63 10.19 13.55
N ALA A 19 3.69 11.00 13.51
CA ALA A 19 3.62 12.38 13.06
C ALA A 19 3.59 12.50 11.52
N VAL A 20 2.87 13.49 10.98
CA VAL A 20 2.76 13.75 9.53
C VAL A 20 4.05 14.39 9.00
N ASN A 21 5.10 13.60 8.85
CA ASN A 21 6.40 14.01 8.32
C ASN A 21 7.02 12.89 7.46
N ILE A 22 8.13 13.23 6.80
CA ILE A 22 8.80 12.33 5.86
C ILE A 22 9.50 11.15 6.55
N ASP A 23 9.98 11.34 7.77
CA ASP A 23 10.69 10.28 8.50
C ASP A 23 9.73 9.19 8.94
N THR A 24 8.55 9.57 9.45
CA THR A 24 7.43 8.65 9.71
C THR A 24 7.02 7.92 8.43
N LEU A 25 6.84 8.64 7.31
CA LEU A 25 6.43 8.03 6.04
C LEU A 25 7.44 6.99 5.54
N ARG A 26 8.74 7.32 5.57
CA ARG A 26 9.84 6.39 5.19
C ARG A 26 9.87 5.16 6.08
N ALA A 27 9.74 5.36 7.39
CA ALA A 27 9.80 4.28 8.35
C ALA A 27 8.57 3.34 8.24
N LEU A 28 7.38 3.91 8.06
CA LEU A 28 6.15 3.15 7.79
C LEU A 28 6.23 2.38 6.47
N HIS A 29 6.73 3.01 5.41
CA HIS A 29 6.92 2.37 4.10
C HIS A 29 7.87 1.17 4.17
N LEU A 30 9.01 1.34 4.84
CA LEU A 30 9.97 0.25 5.05
C LEU A 30 9.34 -0.89 5.85
N LYS A 31 8.72 -0.57 7.00
CA LYS A 31 8.09 -1.57 7.87
C LYS A 31 6.97 -2.34 7.17
N HIS A 32 6.16 -1.67 6.36
CA HIS A 32 5.13 -2.30 5.54
C HIS A 32 5.75 -3.35 4.60
N ASN A 33 6.73 -2.95 3.79
CA ASN A 33 7.37 -3.85 2.82
C ASN A 33 8.13 -5.02 3.47
N CYS A 34 8.62 -4.84 4.70
CA CYS A 34 9.27 -5.90 5.45
C CYS A 34 8.29 -6.89 6.11
N THR A 35 7.03 -6.50 6.36
CA THR A 35 6.11 -7.28 7.20
C THR A 35 4.90 -7.83 6.47
N ILE A 36 4.39 -7.15 5.44
CA ILE A 36 3.24 -7.57 4.65
C ILE A 36 3.75 -8.10 3.30
N PRO A 37 3.72 -9.43 3.08
CA PRO A 37 4.31 -10.02 1.88
C PRO A 37 3.51 -9.66 0.64
N PHE A 38 4.21 -9.49 -0.49
CA PHE A 38 3.56 -9.47 -1.80
C PHE A 38 3.21 -10.90 -2.20
N GLU A 39 1.93 -11.19 -2.43
CA GLU A 39 1.44 -12.52 -2.80
C GLU A 39 0.21 -12.43 -3.72
N ASN A 40 -0.04 -13.49 -4.46
CA ASN A 40 -1.14 -13.61 -5.42
C ASN A 40 -1.92 -14.93 -5.26
N LEU A 41 -1.94 -15.51 -4.06
CA LEU A 41 -2.55 -16.82 -3.78
C LEU A 41 -4.05 -16.84 -4.06
N ASP A 42 -4.76 -15.73 -3.82
CA ASP A 42 -6.20 -15.67 -4.07
C ASP A 42 -6.53 -15.73 -5.57
N VAL A 43 -5.65 -15.18 -6.42
CA VAL A 43 -5.78 -15.32 -7.89
C VAL A 43 -5.58 -16.78 -8.31
N LEU A 44 -4.64 -17.49 -7.67
CA LEU A 44 -4.35 -18.89 -7.98
C LEU A 44 -5.41 -19.85 -7.44
N LEU A 45 -6.14 -19.47 -6.37
CA LEU A 45 -7.16 -20.27 -5.70
C LEU A 45 -8.60 -19.90 -6.13
N PRO A 46 -8.78 -19.45 -7.37
CA PRO A 46 -9.94 -18.68 -7.87
C PRO A 46 -10.82 -17.96 -6.83
N ARG A 47 -10.22 -17.21 -5.91
CA ARG A 47 -10.95 -16.41 -4.91
C ARG A 47 -11.15 -14.99 -5.42
N GLU A 48 -12.32 -14.44 -5.15
CA GLU A 48 -12.60 -13.05 -5.46
C GLU A 48 -11.73 -12.11 -4.60
N ILE A 49 -11.23 -11.04 -5.21
CA ILE A 49 -10.41 -10.03 -4.54
C ILE A 49 -11.30 -8.83 -4.24
N GLN A 50 -11.52 -8.60 -2.95
CA GLN A 50 -12.26 -7.45 -2.46
C GLN A 50 -11.30 -6.28 -2.17
N LEU A 51 -11.65 -5.09 -2.64
CA LEU A 51 -10.81 -3.88 -2.53
C LEU A 51 -11.43 -2.80 -1.63
N ASP A 52 -12.55 -3.09 -0.97
CA ASP A 52 -13.11 -2.18 0.02
C ASP A 52 -12.26 -2.14 1.29
N ASP A 53 -12.35 -1.02 2.01
CA ASP A 53 -11.54 -0.72 3.18
C ASP A 53 -11.62 -1.81 4.26
N GLN A 54 -12.80 -2.41 4.48
CA GLN A 54 -13.02 -3.41 5.52
C GLN A 54 -12.38 -4.74 5.12
N SER A 55 -12.66 -5.24 3.92
CA SER A 55 -12.08 -6.50 3.43
C SER A 55 -10.55 -6.46 3.38
N LEU A 56 -9.98 -5.31 3.00
CA LEU A 56 -8.54 -5.12 2.97
C LEU A 56 -7.91 -5.17 4.37
N GLU A 57 -8.53 -4.54 5.36
CA GLU A 57 -8.11 -4.61 6.76
C GLU A 57 -8.21 -6.05 7.30
N GLU A 58 -9.34 -6.70 7.08
CA GLU A 58 -9.56 -8.08 7.52
C GLU A 58 -8.52 -9.04 6.93
N LYS A 59 -8.20 -8.92 5.64
CA LYS A 59 -7.25 -9.80 4.96
C LYS A 59 -5.80 -9.50 5.32
N LEU A 60 -5.32 -8.28 5.06
CA LEU A 60 -3.88 -7.95 5.14
C LEU A 60 -3.42 -7.70 6.58
N VAL A 61 -4.31 -7.14 7.41
CA VAL A 61 -3.98 -6.71 8.77
C VAL A 61 -4.37 -7.78 9.78
N ILE A 62 -5.65 -8.14 9.86
CA ILE A 62 -6.18 -9.04 10.89
C ILE A 62 -5.79 -10.50 10.62
N ALA A 63 -6.07 -11.01 9.41
CA ALA A 63 -5.70 -12.37 9.00
C ALA A 63 -4.20 -12.52 8.66
N ARG A 64 -3.43 -11.43 8.78
CA ARG A 64 -1.97 -11.35 8.54
C ARG A 64 -1.52 -11.88 7.18
N ARG A 65 -2.38 -11.84 6.17
CA ARG A 65 -2.02 -12.24 4.81
C ARG A 65 -1.26 -11.15 4.07
N GLY A 66 -0.87 -11.46 2.84
CA GLY A 66 -0.35 -10.48 1.90
C GLY A 66 -1.39 -10.08 0.87
N GLY A 67 -0.93 -9.37 -0.15
CA GLY A 67 -1.70 -9.07 -1.34
C GLY A 67 -0.81 -8.54 -2.45
N TYR A 68 -1.39 -8.39 -3.63
CA TYR A 68 -0.76 -7.71 -4.76
C TYR A 68 -0.94 -6.19 -4.68
N CYS A 69 -0.58 -5.47 -5.75
CA CYS A 69 -0.39 -4.02 -5.72
C CYS A 69 -1.63 -3.24 -5.28
N PHE A 70 -2.83 -3.62 -5.67
CA PHE A 70 -4.05 -2.89 -5.29
C PHE A 70 -4.35 -3.00 -3.81
N GLU A 71 -4.18 -4.18 -3.22
CA GLU A 71 -4.50 -4.44 -1.82
C GLU A 71 -3.49 -3.78 -0.88
N GLN A 72 -2.21 -3.97 -1.17
CA GLN A 72 -1.10 -3.42 -0.39
C GLN A 72 -1.18 -1.89 -0.35
N ASN A 73 -1.37 -1.28 -1.52
CA ASN A 73 -1.51 0.16 -1.61
C ASN A 73 -2.84 0.61 -1.01
N GLY A 74 -3.96 -0.06 -1.23
CA GLY A 74 -5.25 0.32 -0.64
C GLY A 74 -5.18 0.45 0.90
N VAL A 75 -4.62 -0.56 1.58
CA VAL A 75 -4.41 -0.47 3.04
C VAL A 75 -3.48 0.67 3.42
N PHE A 76 -2.39 0.84 2.69
CA PHE A 76 -1.43 1.91 2.98
C PHE A 76 -2.01 3.31 2.74
N GLU A 77 -2.88 3.49 1.73
CA GLU A 77 -3.65 4.72 1.52
C GLU A 77 -4.43 5.09 2.76
N ARG A 78 -5.23 4.12 3.23
CA ARG A 78 -6.18 4.28 4.31
C ARG A 78 -5.44 4.69 5.56
N VAL A 79 -4.35 3.98 5.89
CA VAL A 79 -3.47 4.31 7.02
C VAL A 79 -2.89 5.72 6.90
N LEU A 80 -2.34 6.09 5.74
CA LEU A 80 -1.76 7.42 5.55
C LEU A 80 -2.81 8.53 5.67
N ARG A 81 -4.01 8.32 5.11
CA ARG A 81 -5.13 9.25 5.20
C ARG A 81 -5.59 9.43 6.64
N GLU A 82 -5.73 8.34 7.39
CA GLU A 82 -6.08 8.33 8.82
C GLU A 82 -5.02 9.03 9.69
N LEU A 83 -3.75 8.95 9.30
CA LEU A 83 -2.68 9.71 9.94
C LEU A 83 -2.69 11.21 9.59
N GLY A 84 -3.50 11.64 8.61
CA GLY A 84 -3.59 13.04 8.18
C GLY A 84 -2.65 13.40 7.03
N PHE A 85 -2.05 12.40 6.35
CA PHE A 85 -1.35 12.66 5.10
C PHE A 85 -2.37 12.95 3.99
N ASN A 86 -2.08 13.96 3.16
CA ASN A 86 -2.80 14.15 1.91
C ASN A 86 -2.23 13.18 0.87
N VAL A 87 -3.01 12.17 0.53
CA VAL A 87 -2.65 11.09 -0.40
C VAL A 87 -3.80 10.80 -1.35
N ARG A 88 -3.45 10.29 -2.54
CA ARG A 88 -4.41 9.79 -3.52
C ARG A 88 -3.79 8.63 -4.30
N SER A 89 -4.62 7.66 -4.66
CA SER A 89 -4.21 6.57 -5.55
C SER A 89 -4.01 7.07 -6.98
N LEU A 90 -3.02 6.49 -7.67
CA LEU A 90 -2.73 6.74 -9.08
C LEU A 90 -2.51 5.42 -9.80
N LEU A 91 -2.74 5.40 -11.11
CA LEU A 91 -2.55 4.22 -11.95
C LEU A 91 -1.30 4.40 -12.84
N GLY A 92 -0.42 3.38 -12.89
CA GLY A 92 0.81 3.43 -13.71
C GLY A 92 1.12 2.12 -14.43
N ARG A 93 1.63 2.18 -15.67
CA ARG A 93 1.92 0.98 -16.47
C ARG A 93 3.24 0.33 -16.04
N VAL A 94 3.22 -0.97 -15.80
CA VAL A 94 4.42 -1.75 -15.53
C VAL A 94 5.21 -1.96 -16.83
N VAL A 95 6.47 -1.54 -16.87
CA VAL A 95 7.36 -1.67 -18.05
C VAL A 95 8.56 -2.61 -17.85
N TYR A 96 8.59 -3.33 -16.72
CA TYR A 96 9.68 -4.25 -16.40
C TYR A 96 9.62 -5.52 -17.26
N GLN A 97 10.76 -5.91 -17.87
CA GLN A 97 10.91 -7.11 -18.72
C GLN A 97 9.94 -7.24 -19.91
N ILE A 98 9.47 -6.13 -20.47
CA ILE A 98 8.70 -6.17 -21.73
C ILE A 98 9.65 -6.49 -22.89
N ARG A 99 9.70 -7.75 -23.35
CA ARG A 99 10.10 -8.04 -24.74
C ARG A 99 9.04 -7.44 -25.66
N GLN A 100 9.47 -6.77 -26.73
CA GLN A 100 8.72 -5.80 -27.55
C GLN A 100 7.41 -6.27 -28.21
N HIS A 101 6.83 -7.41 -27.84
CA HIS A 101 5.66 -8.02 -28.51
C HIS A 101 4.35 -8.00 -27.69
N TYR A 102 4.35 -7.57 -26.44
CA TYR A 102 3.09 -7.36 -25.69
C TYR A 102 2.62 -5.90 -25.76
N ARG A 103 2.02 -5.49 -26.88
CA ARG A 103 1.38 -4.17 -27.06
C ARG A 103 0.07 -3.98 -26.27
N ARG A 104 -0.37 -4.97 -25.48
CA ARG A 104 -1.68 -4.97 -24.78
C ARG A 104 -1.61 -5.46 -23.32
N ALA A 105 -0.61 -5.05 -22.55
CA ALA A 105 -0.69 -5.26 -21.09
C ALA A 105 -1.43 -4.06 -20.43
N PRO A 106 -2.61 -4.27 -19.81
CA PRO A 106 -3.19 -3.25 -18.95
C PRO A 106 -2.35 -3.05 -17.67
N ILE A 107 -2.58 -1.87 -17.11
CA ILE A 107 -1.90 -1.12 -16.04
C ILE A 107 -2.17 -1.85 -14.69
N VAL A 108 -1.37 -1.82 -13.61
CA VAL A 108 -1.27 -0.75 -12.58
C VAL A 108 -0.24 -1.11 -11.51
N CYS A 109 0.64 -0.18 -11.14
CA CYS A 109 1.16 -0.04 -9.76
C CYS A 109 0.64 1.27 -9.18
N CYS A 110 0.19 1.27 -7.92
CA CYS A 110 -0.35 2.48 -7.30
C CYS A 110 0.78 3.42 -6.88
N TRP A 111 0.61 4.71 -7.18
CA TRP A 111 1.51 5.78 -6.74
C TRP A 111 0.73 6.71 -5.82
N TRP A 112 1.29 7.04 -4.66
CA TRP A 112 0.78 8.10 -3.80
C TRP A 112 1.27 9.46 -4.29
N ASN A 113 0.60 10.54 -3.93
CA ASN A 113 1.16 11.88 -4.01
C ASN A 113 1.07 12.50 -2.62
N TRP A 114 2.20 12.69 -1.92
CA TRP A 114 2.25 13.53 -0.72
C TRP A 114 2.67 14.95 -1.10
N LYS A 115 1.87 15.95 -0.70
CA LYS A 115 2.19 17.37 -0.87
C LYS A 115 2.80 17.93 0.41
N ARG A 116 4.07 18.34 0.37
CA ARG A 116 4.67 19.13 1.45
C ARG A 116 4.00 20.52 1.50
N LYS A 117 4.04 21.19 2.66
CA LYS A 117 3.74 22.63 2.77
C LYS A 117 4.54 23.52 1.78
N ASN A 118 5.64 23.01 1.22
CA ASN A 118 6.52 23.70 0.27
C ASN A 118 6.29 23.29 -1.21
N GLY A 119 5.19 22.61 -1.56
CA GLY A 119 4.84 22.29 -2.94
C GLY A 119 5.52 21.06 -3.56
N LEU A 120 6.42 20.38 -2.85
CA LEU A 120 7.03 19.13 -3.33
C LEU A 120 6.01 17.98 -3.34
N LEU A 121 5.92 17.30 -4.47
CA LEU A 121 5.10 16.11 -4.70
C LEU A 121 5.99 14.87 -4.60
N MET A 122 5.62 13.90 -3.76
CA MET A 122 6.36 12.64 -3.64
C MET A 122 5.49 11.45 -3.97
N SER A 123 6.07 10.52 -4.73
CA SER A 123 5.49 9.22 -5.01
C SER A 123 5.99 8.14 -4.09
N VAL A 124 5.05 7.41 -3.51
CA VAL A 124 5.32 6.24 -2.67
C VAL A 124 4.53 5.07 -3.26
N SER A 125 5.07 3.86 -3.18
CA SER A 125 4.39 2.64 -3.61
C SER A 125 4.84 1.47 -2.73
N VAL A 126 3.89 0.70 -2.22
CA VAL A 126 4.14 -0.57 -1.51
C VAL A 126 3.61 -1.72 -2.37
N GLY A 127 4.22 -2.90 -2.27
CA GLY A 127 3.80 -4.06 -3.08
C GLY A 127 4.66 -4.33 -4.31
N ARG A 128 5.97 -4.08 -4.22
CA ARG A 128 6.99 -4.67 -5.10
C ARG A 128 8.31 -4.74 -4.35
N ARG A 129 9.06 -5.84 -4.53
CA ARG A 129 10.51 -5.86 -4.32
C ARG A 129 11.19 -5.72 -5.67
#